data_AF-A0A5N8XF36-F1
#
_entry.id   AF-A0A5N8XF36-F1
#
_cell.length_a   1.000
_cell.length_b   1.000
_cell.length_c   1.000
_cell.angle_alpha   90.00
_cell.angle_beta   90.00
_cell.angle_gamma   90.00
#
_symmetry.space_group_name_H-M   'P 1'
#
loop_
_entity.id
_entity.type
_entity.pdbx_description
1 polymer ?
#
loop_
_entity_poly.entity_id
_entity_poly.type
_entity_poly.pdbx_seq_one_letter_code
_entity_poly.pdbx_strand_id
1 'polypeptide(L)'
;MEFELVHVNVGRMEAPADDPKMSGFMDNLGPMFALAEAAPGFVWRQTDDDPGFEWDAGDSAGALVNISVWASIEELEKFTYSGEHREFVRRRREWFQHMTEAAYALWWVPAGHRPTTAEAEERVRHLRAHGPTPYAFTFKQNFPPGTESPEPGPSENSIPASPLS
;
A
#
# COMPACT_ATOMS: atom_id res chain seq x y z
N MET A 1 -2.73 -23.28 5.57
CA MET A 1 -2.35 -22.57 4.33
C MET A 1 -1.40 -21.47 4.71
N GLU A 2 -0.34 -21.29 3.94
CA GLU A 2 0.61 -20.19 4.12
C GLU A 2 0.06 -18.95 3.40
N PHE A 3 0.26 -17.77 3.98
CA PHE A 3 -0.26 -16.50 3.48
C PHE A 3 0.87 -15.49 3.35
N GLU A 4 0.74 -14.63 2.34
CA GLU A 4 1.63 -13.51 2.09
C GLU A 4 0.83 -12.21 2.20
N LEU A 5 1.50 -11.13 2.59
CA LEU A 5 0.93 -9.80 2.71
C LEU A 5 1.16 -9.01 1.44
N VAL A 6 0.10 -8.50 0.83
CA VAL A 6 0.20 -7.53 -0.24
C VAL A 6 0.22 -6.11 0.34
N HIS A 7 1.05 -5.26 -0.24
CA HIS A 7 1.08 -3.82 -0.04
C HIS A 7 0.95 -3.11 -1.38
N VAL A 8 -0.06 -2.24 -1.49
CA VAL A 8 -0.17 -1.25 -2.56
C VAL A 8 0.06 0.14 -1.99
N ASN A 9 0.85 0.95 -2.70
CA ASN A 9 1.03 2.36 -2.42
C ASN A 9 0.59 3.19 -3.65
N VAL A 10 -0.05 4.33 -3.40
CA VAL A 10 -0.55 5.26 -4.40
C VAL A 10 -0.03 6.66 -4.08
N GLY A 11 0.64 7.29 -5.05
CA GLY A 11 1.14 8.64 -4.96
C GLY A 11 0.64 9.51 -6.10
N ARG A 12 -0.12 10.57 -5.80
CA ARG A 12 -0.49 11.62 -6.77
C ARG A 12 0.70 12.55 -7.01
N MET A 13 1.20 12.60 -8.24
CA MET A 13 2.44 13.28 -8.60
C MET A 13 2.26 14.81 -8.66
N GLU A 14 3.21 15.54 -8.09
CA GLU A 14 3.23 17.00 -8.10
C GLU A 14 3.56 17.62 -9.47
N ALA A 15 4.26 16.88 -10.32
CA ALA A 15 4.67 17.30 -11.67
C ALA A 15 4.89 16.06 -12.57
N PRO A 16 4.92 16.22 -13.90
CA PRO A 16 5.22 15.12 -14.83
C PRO A 16 6.55 14.43 -14.51
N ALA A 17 6.69 13.16 -14.90
CA ALA A 17 7.85 12.33 -14.58
C ALA A 17 9.19 12.89 -15.10
N ASP A 18 9.17 13.65 -16.19
CA ASP A 18 10.33 14.30 -16.81
C ASP A 18 10.63 15.71 -16.26
N ASP A 19 9.81 16.22 -15.33
CA ASP A 19 10.02 17.52 -14.70
C ASP A 19 11.20 17.48 -13.70
N PRO A 20 12.07 18.51 -13.65
CA PRO A 20 13.17 18.59 -12.67
C PRO A 20 12.74 18.44 -11.20
N LYS A 21 11.49 18.76 -10.86
CA LYS A 21 10.92 18.52 -9.53
C LYS A 21 10.88 17.04 -9.18
N MET A 22 10.63 16.18 -10.16
CA MET A 22 10.49 14.72 -9.99
C MET A 22 11.83 13.96 -10.04
N SER A 23 12.91 14.57 -10.56
CA SER A 23 14.19 13.87 -10.79
C SER A 23 14.73 13.17 -9.54
N GLY A 24 14.67 13.83 -8.38
CA GLY A 24 15.11 13.24 -7.11
C GLY A 24 14.38 11.96 -6.73
N PHE A 25 13.13 11.78 -7.16
CA PHE A 25 12.39 10.52 -6.98
C PHE A 25 12.68 9.53 -8.13
N MET A 26 12.59 9.99 -9.38
CA MET A 26 12.75 9.14 -10.56
C MET A 26 14.14 8.51 -10.66
N ASP A 27 15.19 9.28 -10.34
CA ASP A 27 16.59 8.80 -10.31
C ASP A 27 16.82 7.74 -9.22
N ASN A 28 15.95 7.70 -8.20
CA ASN A 28 16.05 6.79 -7.06
C ASN A 28 15.05 5.64 -7.10
N LEU A 29 14.19 5.54 -8.13
CA LEU A 29 13.24 4.42 -8.28
C LEU A 29 13.94 3.06 -8.28
N GLY A 30 14.98 2.90 -9.10
CA GLY A 30 15.78 1.68 -9.18
C GLY A 30 16.40 1.30 -7.83
N PRO A 31 17.15 2.21 -7.17
CA PRO A 31 17.67 1.99 -5.82
C PRO A 31 16.59 1.61 -4.79
N MET A 32 15.44 2.29 -4.78
CA MET A 32 14.34 1.95 -3.86
C MET A 32 13.80 0.53 -4.09
N PHE A 33 13.65 0.11 -5.34
CA PHE A 33 13.26 -1.27 -5.66
C PHE A 33 14.31 -2.28 -5.24
N ALA A 34 15.60 -1.99 -5.48
CA ALA A 34 16.69 -2.87 -5.04
C ALA A 34 16.75 -3.00 -3.51
N LEU A 35 16.48 -1.91 -2.77
CA LEU A 35 16.38 -1.95 -1.31
C LEU A 35 15.24 -2.85 -0.84
N ALA A 36 14.08 -2.79 -1.50
CA ALA A 36 12.95 -3.67 -1.20
C ALA A 36 13.30 -5.13 -1.50
N GLU A 37 13.86 -5.41 -2.69
CA GLU A 37 14.22 -6.75 -3.14
C GLU A 37 15.28 -7.43 -2.26
N ALA A 38 16.15 -6.64 -1.61
CA ALA A 38 17.16 -7.14 -0.67
C ALA A 38 16.64 -7.25 0.78
N ALA A 39 15.45 -6.73 1.08
CA ALA A 39 14.92 -6.71 2.44
C ALA A 39 14.46 -8.11 2.88
N PRO A 40 14.67 -8.49 4.15
CA PRO A 40 14.08 -9.70 4.70
C PRO A 40 12.57 -9.70 4.54
N GLY A 41 12.00 -10.85 4.17
CA GLY A 41 10.57 -11.01 3.98
C GLY A 41 10.02 -10.42 2.68
N PHE A 42 10.81 -9.77 1.83
CA PHE A 42 10.36 -9.43 0.47
C PHE A 42 10.12 -10.70 -0.35
N VAL A 43 9.00 -10.75 -1.08
CA VAL A 43 8.61 -11.91 -1.90
C VAL A 43 8.55 -11.55 -3.38
N TRP A 44 7.89 -10.44 -3.72
CA TRP A 44 7.63 -10.06 -5.11
C TRP A 44 7.22 -8.59 -5.23
N ARG A 45 7.36 -8.00 -6.42
CA ARG A 45 6.71 -6.75 -6.80
C ARG A 45 6.27 -6.78 -8.25
N GLN A 46 5.31 -5.94 -8.59
CA GLN A 46 4.96 -5.68 -9.98
C GLN A 46 6.12 -4.99 -10.71
N THR A 47 6.37 -5.43 -11.94
CA THR A 47 7.42 -4.89 -12.82
C THR A 47 6.90 -4.45 -14.18
N ASP A 48 5.65 -4.77 -14.49
CA ASP A 48 5.03 -4.39 -15.75
C ASP A 48 4.71 -2.89 -15.76
N ASP A 49 4.76 -2.29 -16.96
CA ASP A 49 4.50 -0.88 -17.18
C ASP A 49 2.98 -0.64 -17.27
N ASP A 50 2.29 -0.89 -16.15
CA ASP A 50 0.86 -0.63 -16.00
C ASP A 50 0.66 0.85 -15.60
N PRO A 51 -0.21 1.61 -16.29
CA PRO A 51 -0.45 3.03 -16.00
C PRO A 51 -0.95 3.31 -14.58
N GLY A 52 -1.32 2.28 -13.81
CA GLY A 52 -1.73 2.42 -12.42
C GLY A 52 -3.14 3.00 -12.31
N PHE A 53 -3.41 3.77 -11.26
CA PHE A 53 -4.76 4.21 -10.93
C PHE A 53 -5.10 5.53 -11.61
N GLU A 54 -5.30 5.52 -12.94
CA GLU A 54 -5.62 6.73 -13.71
C GLU A 54 -6.80 7.53 -13.13
N TRP A 55 -7.82 6.82 -12.65
CA TRP A 55 -8.99 7.39 -11.99
C TRP A 55 -8.65 8.20 -10.72
N ASP A 56 -7.51 7.94 -10.10
CA ASP A 56 -7.06 8.56 -8.86
C ASP A 56 -6.12 9.75 -9.09
N ALA A 57 -5.82 10.11 -10.34
CA ALA A 57 -4.91 11.21 -10.65
C ALA A 57 -5.50 12.58 -10.22
N GLY A 58 -6.81 12.80 -10.31
CA GLY A 58 -7.42 14.10 -9.99
C GLY A 58 -6.76 15.26 -10.75
N ASP A 59 -6.43 16.35 -10.06
CA ASP A 59 -5.71 17.52 -10.61
C ASP A 59 -4.17 17.37 -10.59
N SER A 60 -3.66 16.17 -10.31
CA SER A 60 -2.22 15.90 -10.26
C SER A 60 -1.65 15.63 -11.66
N ALA A 61 -0.33 15.52 -11.76
CA ALA A 61 0.34 15.19 -13.02
C ALA A 61 0.27 13.69 -13.39
N GLY A 62 -0.33 12.87 -12.53
CA GLY A 62 -0.45 11.42 -12.68
C GLY A 62 -0.52 10.71 -11.33
N ALA A 63 -0.95 9.45 -11.34
CA ALA A 63 -0.92 8.59 -10.17
C ALA A 63 0.15 7.51 -10.36
N LEU A 64 1.10 7.42 -9.42
CA LEU A 64 2.07 6.34 -9.38
C LEU A 64 1.59 5.27 -8.42
N VAL A 65 1.55 4.03 -8.89
CA VAL A 65 1.15 2.87 -8.10
C VAL A 65 2.32 1.90 -7.98
N ASN A 66 2.55 1.39 -6.77
CA ASN A 66 3.48 0.30 -6.54
C ASN A 66 2.77 -0.83 -5.79
N ILE A 67 2.94 -2.05 -6.28
CA ILE A 67 2.41 -3.26 -5.65
C ILE A 67 3.56 -4.19 -5.30
N SER A 68 3.61 -4.63 -4.05
CA SER A 68 4.61 -5.54 -3.50
C SER A 68 4.00 -6.58 -2.59
N VAL A 69 4.66 -7.73 -2.47
CA VAL A 69 4.24 -8.87 -1.65
C VAL A 69 5.36 -9.20 -0.67
N TRP A 70 4.96 -9.48 0.57
CA TRP A 70 5.83 -9.65 1.73
C TRP A 70 5.41 -10.88 2.54
N ALA A 71 6.34 -11.48 3.26
CA ALA A 71 6.08 -12.65 4.10
C ALA A 71 5.25 -12.30 5.34
N SER A 72 5.33 -11.06 5.85
CA SER A 72 4.58 -10.64 7.03
C SER A 72 4.45 -9.12 7.15
N ILE A 73 3.57 -8.67 8.06
CA ILE A 73 3.41 -7.25 8.40
C ILE A 73 4.68 -6.70 9.04
N GLU A 74 5.29 -7.46 9.94
CA GLU A 74 6.47 -7.02 10.70
C GLU A 74 7.68 -6.73 9.80
N GLU A 75 7.92 -7.57 8.79
CA GLU A 75 9.03 -7.37 7.86
C GLU A 75 8.79 -6.19 6.92
N LEU A 76 7.56 -6.03 6.41
CA LEU A 76 7.19 -4.84 5.65
C LEU A 76 7.29 -3.56 6.49
N GLU A 77 6.86 -3.60 7.76
CA GLU A 77 6.90 -2.44 8.66
C GLU A 77 8.35 -2.03 8.96
N LYS A 78 9.22 -3.00 9.23
CA LYS A 78 10.67 -2.75 9.37
C LYS A 78 11.25 -2.10 8.13
N PHE A 79 10.97 -2.62 6.94
CA PHE A 79 11.42 -2.03 5.68
C PHE A 79 10.89 -0.59 5.51
N THR A 80 9.61 -0.38 5.78
CA THR A 80 8.95 0.91 5.57
C THR A 80 9.55 2.02 6.43
N TYR A 81 9.85 1.72 7.70
CA TYR A 81 10.21 2.74 8.70
C TYR A 81 11.69 2.72 9.14
N SER A 82 12.54 1.90 8.54
CA SER A 82 13.96 1.81 8.87
C SER A 82 14.86 2.03 7.65
N GLY A 83 16.13 2.31 7.90
CA GLY A 83 17.15 2.42 6.84
C GLY A 83 16.91 3.57 5.87
N GLU A 84 17.41 3.41 4.64
CA GLU A 84 17.37 4.44 3.59
C GLU A 84 15.97 4.70 3.06
N HIS A 85 15.09 3.69 3.02
CA HIS A 85 13.71 3.84 2.57
C HIS A 85 12.93 4.87 3.41
N ARG A 86 13.21 4.94 4.72
CA ARG A 86 12.61 5.94 5.62
C ARG A 86 12.86 7.38 5.17
N GLU A 87 14.01 7.68 4.60
CA GLU A 87 14.32 9.06 4.18
C GLU A 87 13.47 9.48 2.96
N PHE A 88 13.16 8.55 2.05
CA PHE A 88 12.19 8.79 0.97
C PHE A 88 10.77 9.00 1.52
N VAL A 89 10.35 8.20 2.50
CA VAL A 89 9.05 8.37 3.16
C VAL A 89 8.94 9.75 3.81
N ARG A 90 10.01 10.28 4.41
CA ARG A 90 10.04 11.62 5.01
C ARG A 90 9.96 12.73 3.97
N ARG A 91 10.63 12.54 2.83
CA ARG A 91 10.73 13.52 1.73
C ARG A 91 9.62 13.42 0.71
N ARG A 92 8.71 12.45 0.82
CA ARG A 92 7.62 12.20 -0.15
C ARG A 92 6.84 13.44 -0.59
N ARG A 93 6.70 14.46 0.27
CA ARG A 93 6.00 15.73 -0.03
C ARG A 93 6.75 16.63 -1.03
N GLU A 94 8.00 16.33 -1.35
CA GLU A 94 8.75 17.00 -2.42
C GLU A 94 8.21 16.60 -3.81
N TRP A 95 7.64 15.39 -3.93
CA TRP A 95 7.28 14.76 -5.19
C TRP A 95 5.79 14.39 -5.31
N PHE A 96 5.11 14.19 -4.19
CA PHE A 96 3.72 13.75 -4.14
C PHE A 96 2.85 14.71 -3.35
N GLN A 97 1.64 14.89 -3.86
CA GLN A 97 0.60 15.68 -3.22
C GLN A 97 0.20 15.08 -1.87
N HIS A 98 -0.23 15.94 -0.96
CA HIS A 98 -0.80 15.46 0.30
C HIS A 98 -2.18 14.84 0.06
N MET A 99 -2.29 13.53 0.25
CA MET A 99 -3.56 12.81 0.22
C MET A 99 -4.22 12.81 1.60
N THR A 100 -5.49 13.22 1.64
CA THR A 100 -6.35 13.10 2.83
C THR A 100 -7.01 11.73 2.92
N GLU A 101 -7.14 11.04 1.79
CA GLU A 101 -7.62 9.66 1.67
C GLU A 101 -6.49 8.65 1.92
N ALA A 102 -6.82 7.36 2.03
CA ALA A 102 -5.83 6.31 2.15
C ALA A 102 -4.91 6.24 0.91
N ALA A 103 -3.62 6.47 1.13
CA ALA A 103 -2.57 6.42 0.10
C ALA A 103 -1.91 5.04 -0.03
N TYR A 104 -2.31 4.07 0.79
CA TYR A 104 -1.84 2.68 0.71
C TYR A 104 -2.90 1.75 1.29
N ALA A 105 -2.83 0.47 0.92
CA ALA A 105 -3.63 -0.60 1.49
C ALA A 105 -2.80 -1.87 1.67
N LEU A 106 -3.20 -2.67 2.66
CA LEU A 106 -2.65 -3.99 2.96
C LEU A 106 -3.77 -5.04 2.91
N TRP A 107 -3.47 -6.24 2.42
CA TRP A 107 -4.37 -7.40 2.51
C TRP A 107 -3.60 -8.71 2.44
N TRP A 108 -4.22 -9.79 2.91
CA TRP A 108 -3.61 -11.12 2.91
C TRP A 108 -4.04 -11.92 1.69
N VAL A 109 -3.10 -12.64 1.08
CA VAL A 109 -3.36 -13.55 -0.04
C VAL A 109 -2.73 -14.91 0.22
N PRO A 110 -3.25 -16.00 -0.38
CA PRO A 110 -2.56 -17.29 -0.33
C PRO A 110 -1.14 -17.16 -0.89
N ALA A 111 -0.17 -17.85 -0.28
CA ALA A 111 1.21 -17.80 -0.73
C ALA A 111 1.35 -18.18 -2.22
N GLY A 112 2.13 -17.40 -2.96
CA GLY A 112 2.30 -17.55 -4.40
C GLY A 112 1.31 -16.74 -5.25
N HIS A 113 0.29 -16.12 -4.66
CA HIS A 113 -0.60 -15.20 -5.37
C HIS A 113 0.14 -13.94 -5.80
N ARG A 114 -0.10 -13.48 -7.03
CA ARG A 114 0.52 -12.27 -7.59
C ARG A 114 -0.59 -11.27 -7.95
N PRO A 115 -0.81 -10.25 -7.12
CA PRO A 115 -1.93 -9.33 -7.26
C PRO A 115 -1.83 -8.54 -8.56
N THR A 116 -2.99 -8.29 -9.17
CA THR A 116 -3.11 -7.42 -10.36
C THR A 116 -3.38 -5.98 -9.94
N THR A 117 -3.16 -5.04 -10.86
CA THR A 117 -3.54 -3.63 -10.65
C THR A 117 -5.03 -3.48 -10.39
N ALA A 118 -5.88 -4.22 -11.11
CA ALA A 118 -7.33 -4.21 -10.90
C ALA A 118 -7.72 -4.68 -9.49
N GLU A 119 -7.09 -5.74 -8.98
CA GLU A 119 -7.31 -6.18 -7.60
C GLU A 119 -6.88 -5.07 -6.62
N ALA A 120 -5.71 -4.47 -6.83
CA ALA A 120 -5.24 -3.39 -5.95
C ALA A 120 -6.17 -2.16 -5.97
N GLU A 121 -6.76 -1.82 -7.13
CA GLU A 121 -7.76 -0.74 -7.23
C GLU A 121 -8.97 -1.02 -6.34
N GLU A 122 -9.51 -2.24 -6.41
CA GLU A 122 -10.67 -2.65 -5.61
C GLU A 122 -10.37 -2.52 -4.12
N ARG A 123 -9.17 -2.95 -3.68
CA ARG A 123 -8.74 -2.89 -2.28
C ARG A 123 -8.62 -1.45 -1.79
N VAL A 124 -8.01 -0.56 -2.58
CA VAL A 124 -7.87 0.85 -2.20
C VAL A 124 -9.21 1.56 -2.18
N ARG A 125 -10.07 1.34 -3.17
CA ARG A 125 -11.43 1.91 -3.17
C ARG A 125 -12.24 1.44 -1.97
N HIS A 126 -12.18 0.15 -1.64
CA HIS A 126 -12.86 -0.40 -0.47
C HIS A 126 -12.35 0.25 0.82
N LEU A 127 -11.03 0.31 1.03
CA LEU A 127 -10.45 0.93 2.22
C LEU A 127 -10.86 2.41 2.36
N ARG A 128 -10.92 3.17 1.27
CA ARG A 128 -11.35 4.57 1.30
C ARG A 128 -12.85 4.73 1.60
N ALA A 129 -13.69 3.83 1.10
CA ALA A 129 -15.13 3.88 1.30
C ALA A 129 -15.58 3.37 2.68
N HIS A 130 -14.89 2.36 3.22
CA HIS A 130 -15.35 1.61 4.41
C HIS A 130 -14.41 1.70 5.61
N GLY A 131 -13.22 2.28 5.45
CA GLY A 131 -12.16 2.16 6.44
C GLY A 131 -11.55 0.76 6.49
N PRO A 132 -10.68 0.47 7.48
CA PRO A 132 -9.98 -0.81 7.55
C PRO A 132 -10.91 -1.99 7.83
N THR A 133 -10.87 -3.01 6.97
CA THR A 133 -11.59 -4.29 7.09
C THR A 133 -10.65 -5.45 6.79
N PRO A 134 -11.01 -6.72 7.07
CA PRO A 134 -10.19 -7.86 6.65
C PRO A 134 -9.95 -7.93 5.13
N TYR A 135 -10.80 -7.28 4.32
CA TYR A 135 -10.60 -7.15 2.88
C TYR A 135 -9.46 -6.20 2.53
N ALA A 136 -9.34 -5.06 3.20
CA ALA A 136 -8.27 -4.11 2.97
C ALA A 136 -8.05 -3.26 4.22
N PHE A 137 -6.80 -3.16 4.66
CA PHE A 137 -6.45 -2.58 5.96
C PHE A 137 -5.15 -1.80 5.94
N THR A 138 -4.72 -1.31 7.11
CA THR A 138 -3.52 -0.47 7.26
C THR A 138 -2.60 -1.03 8.36
N PHE A 139 -1.39 -0.48 8.52
CA PHE A 139 -0.54 -0.87 9.67
C PHE A 139 -1.23 -0.58 11.00
N LYS A 140 -1.95 0.55 11.10
CA LYS A 140 -2.60 1.02 12.33
C LYS A 140 -3.73 0.10 12.80
N GLN A 141 -4.46 -0.49 11.86
CA GLN A 141 -5.52 -1.45 12.13
C GLN A 141 -5.36 -2.58 11.13
N ASN A 142 -4.79 -3.70 11.59
CA ASN A 142 -4.51 -4.89 10.80
C ASN A 142 -5.34 -6.08 11.27
N PHE A 143 -5.39 -7.11 10.43
CA PHE A 143 -6.18 -8.33 10.64
C PHE A 143 -5.30 -9.55 10.44
N PRO A 144 -5.62 -10.72 11.02
CA PRO A 144 -4.85 -11.94 10.80
C PRO A 144 -5.15 -12.56 9.43
N PRO A 145 -4.21 -13.34 8.84
CA PRO A 145 -4.43 -14.04 7.58
C PRO A 145 -5.63 -15.00 7.64
N GLY A 146 -6.26 -15.25 6.49
CA GLY A 146 -7.40 -16.15 6.37
C GLY A 146 -8.73 -15.58 6.88
N THR A 147 -8.78 -14.30 7.24
CA THR A 147 -10.02 -13.59 7.63
C THR A 147 -10.62 -12.75 6.52
N GLU A 148 -10.06 -12.81 5.31
CA GLU A 148 -10.51 -12.02 4.16
C GLU A 148 -12.01 -12.23 3.90
N SER A 149 -12.75 -11.13 3.92
CA SER A 149 -14.16 -11.09 3.53
C SER A 149 -14.45 -9.72 2.94
N PRO A 150 -15.06 -9.62 1.75
CA PRO A 150 -15.40 -8.35 1.10
C PRO A 150 -16.54 -7.59 1.79
N GLU A 151 -17.17 -8.18 2.82
CA GLU A 151 -18.23 -7.53 3.57
C GLU A 151 -17.68 -6.35 4.39
N PRO A 152 -18.41 -5.22 4.49
CA PRO A 152 -18.01 -4.10 5.34
C PRO A 152 -17.85 -4.58 6.78
N GLY A 153 -16.77 -4.15 7.44
CA GLY A 153 -16.47 -4.52 8.83
C GLY A 153 -17.64 -4.24 9.77
N PRO A 154 -17.70 -4.90 10.93
CA PRO A 154 -18.81 -4.70 11.87
C PRO A 154 -18.91 -3.22 12.23
N SER A 155 -20.09 -2.65 12.04
CA SER A 155 -20.39 -1.27 12.41
C SER A 155 -20.08 -1.05 13.90
N GLU A 156 -19.55 0.12 14.28
CA GLU A 156 -19.21 0.48 15.67
C GLU A 156 -20.34 0.23 16.70
N ASN A 157 -21.59 0.06 16.26
CA ASN A 157 -22.74 -0.28 17.09
C ASN A 157 -22.84 -1.75 17.53
N SER A 158 -21.88 -2.62 17.17
CA SER A 158 -21.92 -4.06 17.47
C SER A 158 -20.90 -4.53 18.50
N ILE A 159 -20.29 -3.63 19.29
CA ILE A 159 -19.53 -4.06 20.48
C ILE A 159 -20.55 -4.53 21.53
N PRO A 160 -20.63 -5.83 21.87
CA PRO A 160 -21.42 -6.22 23.02
C PRO A 160 -20.76 -5.61 24.25
N ALA A 161 -21.51 -4.77 24.98
CA ALA A 161 -21.08 -4.26 26.27
C ALA A 161 -20.58 -5.43 27.12
N SER A 162 -19.31 -5.39 27.53
CA SER A 162 -18.77 -6.36 28.47
C SER A 162 -19.63 -6.33 29.74
N PRO A 163 -20.04 -7.49 30.28
CA PRO A 163 -20.73 -7.50 31.56
C PRO A 163 -19.76 -7.04 32.64
N LEU A 164 -20.12 -5.98 33.34
CA LEU A 164 -19.46 -5.57 34.57
C LEU A 164 -19.63 -6.71 35.60
N SER A 165 -18.51 -7.25 36.07
CA SER A 165 -18.43 -8.06 37.31
C SER A 165 -18.34 -7.17 38.53
#